data_AF-A0A7S0SVP9-F1
#
_entry.id   AF-A0A7S0SVP9-F1
#
_cell.length_a   1.000
_cell.length_b   1.000
_cell.length_c   1.000
_cell.angle_alpha   90.00
_cell.angle_beta   90.00
_cell.angle_gamma   90.00
#
_symmetry.space_group_name_H-M   'P 1'
#
loop_
_entity.id
_entity.type
_entity.pdbx_description
1 polymer ?
#
loop_
_entity_poly.entity_id
_entity_poly.type
_entity_poly.pdbx_seq_one_letter_code
_entity_poly.pdbx_strand_id
1 'polypeptide(L)'
;AAKIVGVPLELQILAVLRVLGRGTCFDGIEEITGGSAECHRAFFHKFCREFSMRFYKEFVYLPRDNDELKNTMSDYSRMGIPGAFGSTDCVHVRWDMCPATLTNICTGKEGYPTL
;
A
#
# COMPACT_ATOMS: atom_id res chain seq x y z
N ALA A 1 33.32 -16.90 15.80
CA ALA A 1 32.54 -15.65 15.73
C ALA A 1 31.48 -15.83 14.66
N ALA A 2 30.19 -15.74 15.00
CA ALA A 2 29.11 -15.79 14.01
C ALA A 2 29.23 -14.56 13.11
N LYS A 3 29.31 -14.77 11.79
CA LYS A 3 29.37 -13.70 10.80
C LYS A 3 28.02 -12.98 10.87
N ILE A 4 27.98 -11.74 11.37
CA ILE A 4 26.78 -10.90 11.26
C ILE A 4 26.66 -10.57 9.77
N VAL A 5 25.94 -11.41 9.03
CA VAL A 5 25.63 -11.16 7.63
C VAL A 5 24.45 -10.19 7.65
N GLY A 6 24.71 -8.92 7.34
CA GLY A 6 23.64 -7.95 7.13
C GLY A 6 22.72 -8.41 6.00
N VAL A 7 21.43 -8.08 6.12
CA VAL A 7 20.46 -8.35 5.05
C VAL A 7 20.87 -7.58 3.79
N PRO A 8 20.97 -8.23 2.61
CA PRO A 8 21.25 -7.53 1.35
C PRO A 8 20.25 -6.42 1.07
N LEU A 9 20.70 -5.31 0.46
CA LEU A 9 19.86 -4.14 0.22
C LEU A 9 18.65 -4.47 -0.65
N GLU A 10 18.84 -5.29 -1.68
CA GLU A 10 17.78 -5.73 -2.59
C GLU A 10 16.69 -6.48 -1.81
N LEU A 11 17.10 -7.32 -0.86
CA LEU A 11 16.18 -8.07 -0.01
C LEU A 11 15.45 -7.16 0.99
N GLN A 12 16.12 -6.11 1.50
CA GLN A 12 15.47 -5.08 2.31
C GLN A 12 14.43 -4.28 1.51
N ILE A 13 14.71 -3.95 0.24
CA ILE A 13 13.75 -3.26 -0.63
C ILE A 13 12.54 -4.18 -0.90
N LEU A 14 12.77 -5.45 -1.25
CA LEU A 14 11.70 -6.43 -1.47
C LEU A 14 10.84 -6.60 -0.21
N ALA A 15 11.46 -6.64 0.97
CA ALA A 15 10.75 -6.69 2.24
C ALA A 15 9.81 -5.48 2.42
N VAL A 16 10.28 -4.26 2.13
CA VAL A 16 9.46 -3.05 2.25
C VAL A 16 8.28 -3.08 1.26
N LEU A 17 8.53 -3.47 0.00
CA LEU A 17 7.48 -3.59 -1.00
C LEU A 17 6.44 -4.65 -0.62
N ARG A 18 6.87 -5.74 0.03
CA ARG A 18 5.97 -6.77 0.55
C ARG A 18 5.08 -6.24 1.66
N VAL A 19 5.64 -5.48 2.62
CA VAL A 19 4.87 -4.84 3.69
C VAL A 19 3.87 -3.83 3.11
N LEU A 20 4.30 -2.93 2.22
CA LEU A 20 3.43 -1.92 1.61
C LEU A 20 2.31 -2.55 0.75
N GLY A 21 2.64 -3.55 -0.06
CA GLY A 21 1.69 -4.14 -1.01
C GLY A 21 0.74 -5.16 -0.40
N ARG A 22 1.08 -5.77 0.75
CA ARG A 22 0.29 -6.85 1.35
C ARG A 22 -0.04 -6.68 2.84
N GLY A 23 0.41 -5.60 3.47
CA GLY A 23 0.22 -5.39 4.91
C GLY A 23 0.85 -6.48 5.77
N THR A 24 1.94 -7.09 5.31
CA THR A 24 2.62 -8.18 6.04
C THR A 24 3.32 -7.63 7.29
N CYS A 25 3.25 -8.38 8.40
CA CYS A 25 3.95 -8.05 9.64
C CYS A 25 5.48 -8.27 9.51
N PHE A 26 6.28 -7.55 10.31
CA PHE A 26 7.75 -7.60 10.22
C PHE A 26 8.35 -8.92 10.69
N ASP A 27 7.69 -9.64 11.59
CA ASP A 27 8.03 -11.02 11.97
C ASP A 27 7.92 -11.99 10.79
N GLY A 28 6.84 -11.88 10.00
CA GLY A 28 6.68 -12.64 8.76
C GLY A 28 7.72 -12.29 7.70
N ILE A 29 8.23 -11.05 7.70
CA ILE A 29 9.38 -10.68 6.85
C ILE A 29 10.66 -11.34 7.37
N GLU A 30 10.90 -11.33 8.67
CA GLU A 30 12.06 -11.98 9.30
C GLU A 30 12.15 -13.47 8.94
N GLU A 31 11.03 -14.18 8.96
CA GLU A 31 10.95 -15.59 8.56
C GLU A 31 11.38 -15.82 7.09
N ILE A 32 11.06 -14.88 6.19
CA ILE A 32 11.31 -15.03 4.75
C ILE A 32 12.72 -14.58 4.37
N THR A 33 13.27 -13.56 5.04
CA THR A 33 14.55 -12.94 4.69
C THR A 33 15.72 -13.42 5.55
N GLY A 34 15.44 -14.01 6.71
CA GLY A 34 16.44 -14.34 7.74
C GLY A 34 17.02 -13.11 8.45
N GLY A 35 16.44 -11.93 8.25
CA GLY A 35 16.83 -10.67 8.87
C GLY A 35 15.93 -10.29 10.03
N SER A 36 16.49 -9.74 11.11
CA SER A 36 15.67 -9.34 12.27
C SER A 36 14.52 -8.39 11.89
N ALA A 37 13.33 -8.61 12.46
CA ALA A 37 12.16 -7.77 12.29
C ALA A 37 12.44 -6.31 12.63
N GLU A 38 13.28 -6.04 13.64
CA GLU A 38 13.67 -4.68 14.02
C GLU A 38 14.54 -4.02 12.94
N CYS A 39 15.42 -4.77 12.29
CA CYS A 39 16.20 -4.28 11.14
C CYS A 39 15.28 -3.90 9.98
N HIS A 40 14.29 -4.75 9.68
CA HIS A 40 13.29 -4.48 8.64
C HIS A 40 12.39 -3.29 8.99
N ARG A 41 11.95 -3.15 10.23
CA ARG A 41 11.14 -2.02 10.71
C ARG A 41 11.90 -0.70 10.58
N ALA A 42 13.15 -0.66 11.06
CA ALA A 42 13.98 0.54 10.96
C ALA A 42 14.25 0.92 9.50
N PHE A 43 14.56 -0.06 8.65
CA PHE A 43 14.75 0.16 7.21
C PHE A 43 13.46 0.62 6.53
N PHE A 44 12.31 0.04 6.86
CA PHE A 44 11.01 0.41 6.31
C PHE A 44 10.70 1.89 6.51
N HIS A 45 10.84 2.40 7.74
CA HIS A 45 10.59 3.81 8.01
C HIS A 45 11.56 4.74 7.28
N LYS A 46 12.85 4.35 7.21
CA LYS A 46 13.86 5.11 6.45
C LYS A 46 13.55 5.12 4.95
N PHE A 47 13.19 3.96 4.39
CA PHE A 47 12.80 3.82 2.99
C PHE A 47 11.59 4.69 2.68
N CYS A 48 10.50 4.58 3.44
CA CYS A 48 9.28 5.36 3.21
C CYS A 48 9.55 6.88 3.28
N ARG A 49 10.40 7.33 4.21
CA ARG A 49 10.82 8.72 4.30
C ARG A 49 11.59 9.16 3.05
N GLU A 50 12.64 8.45 2.65
CA GLU A 50 13.45 8.85 1.49
C GLU A 50 12.68 8.70 0.17
N PHE A 51 11.88 7.64 0.04
CA PHE A 51 11.03 7.40 -1.11
C PHE A 51 9.97 8.49 -1.27
N SER A 52 9.26 8.85 -0.20
CA SER A 52 8.27 9.93 -0.22
C SER A 52 8.88 11.27 -0.65
N MET A 53 10.09 11.58 -0.17
CA MET A 53 10.77 12.84 -0.46
C MET A 53 11.35 12.93 -1.87
N ARG A 54 11.93 11.84 -2.38
CA ARG A 54 12.74 11.88 -3.61
C ARG A 54 12.06 11.24 -4.82
N PHE A 55 11.31 10.16 -4.61
CA PHE A 55 10.88 9.26 -5.68
C PHE A 55 9.35 9.21 -5.86
N TYR A 56 8.57 9.65 -4.87
CA TYR A 56 7.10 9.54 -4.91
C TYR A 56 6.48 10.09 -6.19
N LYS A 57 6.90 11.29 -6.60
CA LYS A 57 6.37 11.94 -7.82
C LYS A 57 6.75 11.22 -9.12
N GLU A 58 7.82 10.43 -9.10
CA GLU A 58 8.31 9.69 -10.25
C GLU A 58 7.57 8.35 -10.43
N PHE A 59 7.15 7.72 -9.33
CA PHE A 59 6.56 6.37 -9.36
C PHE A 59 5.07 6.32 -9.00
N VAL A 60 4.54 7.31 -8.27
CA VAL A 60 3.15 7.36 -7.82
C VAL A 60 2.45 8.54 -8.46
N TYR A 61 1.78 8.28 -9.57
CA TYR A 61 1.07 9.27 -10.38
C TYR A 61 -0.14 8.64 -11.08
N LEU A 62 -1.07 9.49 -11.50
CA LEU A 62 -2.18 9.09 -12.37
C LEU A 62 -1.67 8.89 -13.80
N PRO A 63 -2.24 7.95 -14.58
CA PRO A 63 -1.86 7.76 -15.98
C PRO A 63 -1.83 9.07 -16.76
N ARG A 64 -0.72 9.34 -17.44
CA ARG A 64 -0.44 10.63 -18.11
C ARG A 64 -0.93 10.67 -19.54
N ASP A 65 -1.05 9.51 -20.17
CA ASP A 65 -1.51 9.35 -21.54
C ASP A 65 -2.48 8.16 -21.68
N ASN A 66 -3.07 8.05 -22.88
CA ASN A 66 -4.06 7.02 -23.17
C ASN A 66 -3.48 5.60 -23.13
N ASP A 67 -2.18 5.42 -23.34
CA ASP A 67 -1.56 4.11 -23.35
C ASP A 67 -1.25 3.64 -21.92
N GLU A 68 -0.71 4.51 -21.07
CA GLU A 68 -0.61 4.28 -19.61
C GLU A 68 -1.99 3.99 -19.00
N LEU A 69 -3.02 4.73 -19.44
CA LEU A 69 -4.40 4.53 -18.97
C LEU A 69 -4.92 3.14 -19.35
N LYS A 70 -4.81 2.76 -20.63
CA LYS A 70 -5.23 1.43 -21.11
C LYS A 70 -4.49 0.31 -20.40
N ASN A 71 -3.19 0.46 -20.17
CA ASN A 71 -2.39 -0.52 -19.46
C ASN A 71 -2.90 -0.70 -18.03
N THR A 72 -3.09 0.40 -17.30
CA THR A 72 -3.62 0.35 -15.93
C THR A 72 -5.02 -0.25 -15.88
N MET A 73 -5.90 0.13 -16.82
CA MET A 73 -7.25 -0.43 -16.92
C MET A 73 -7.26 -1.93 -17.25
N SER A 74 -6.32 -2.40 -18.06
CA SER A 74 -6.17 -3.82 -18.39
C SER A 74 -5.85 -4.65 -17.15
N ASP A 75 -4.98 -4.14 -16.27
CA ASP A 75 -4.65 -4.82 -15.01
C ASP A 75 -5.84 -4.89 -14.06
N TYR A 76 -6.58 -3.79 -13.87
CA TYR A 76 -7.80 -3.80 -13.06
C TYR A 76 -8.91 -4.67 -13.67
N SER A 77 -9.06 -4.67 -14.99
CA SER A 77 -10.01 -5.54 -15.69
C SER A 77 -9.70 -7.03 -15.44
N ARG A 78 -8.40 -7.41 -15.48
CA ARG A 78 -7.94 -8.76 -15.11
C ARG A 78 -8.23 -9.12 -13.64
N MET A 79 -8.29 -8.12 -12.76
CA MET A 79 -8.69 -8.29 -11.36
C MET A 79 -10.21 -8.22 -11.14
N GLY A 80 -11.01 -8.08 -12.20
CA GLY A 80 -12.48 -8.06 -12.13
C GLY A 80 -13.10 -6.67 -11.92
N ILE A 81 -12.33 -5.60 -12.09
CA ILE A 81 -12.78 -4.21 -11.94
C ILE A 81 -12.60 -3.45 -13.26
N PRO A 82 -13.35 -3.81 -14.33
CA PRO A 82 -13.20 -3.16 -15.63
C PRO A 82 -13.56 -1.67 -15.55
N GLY A 83 -12.72 -0.82 -16.14
CA GLY A 83 -12.92 0.63 -16.12
C GLY A 83 -12.12 1.36 -15.05
N ALA A 84 -11.64 0.67 -14.00
CA ALA A 84 -10.79 1.27 -12.99
C ALA A 84 -9.38 1.51 -13.53
N PHE A 85 -8.79 2.66 -13.17
CA PHE A 85 -7.43 3.04 -13.56
C PHE A 85 -6.60 3.58 -12.39
N GLY A 86 -7.13 3.47 -11.18
CA GLY A 86 -6.51 3.95 -9.97
C GLY A 86 -7.32 3.52 -8.75
N SER A 87 -6.63 3.43 -7.62
CA SER A 87 -7.23 3.22 -6.32
C SER A 87 -6.81 4.40 -5.46
N THR A 88 -7.78 5.13 -4.92
CA THR A 88 -7.53 6.17 -3.93
C THR A 88 -8.06 5.66 -2.60
N ASP A 89 -7.34 5.94 -1.51
CA ASP A 89 -7.83 5.63 -0.17
C ASP A 89 -9.22 6.24 -0.02
N CYS A 90 -10.15 5.49 0.56
CA CYS A 90 -11.57 5.78 0.54
C CYS A 90 -11.81 7.24 0.97
N VAL A 91 -12.04 8.10 -0.02
CA VAL A 91 -12.79 9.33 0.20
C VAL A 91 -14.06 8.83 0.86
N HIS A 92 -14.28 9.24 2.11
CA HIS A 92 -15.44 8.87 2.88
C HIS A 92 -16.66 9.43 2.14
N VAL A 93 -17.19 8.69 1.17
CA VAL A 93 -18.27 9.17 0.33
C VAL A 93 -19.49 9.14 1.21
N ARG A 94 -20.07 10.31 1.48
CA ARG A 94 -21.29 10.41 2.27
C ARG A 94 -22.35 9.48 1.69
N TRP A 95 -22.81 8.55 2.51
CA TRP A 95 -23.83 7.59 2.14
C TRP A 95 -25.21 8.12 2.54
N ASP A 96 -25.74 9.04 1.72
CA ASP A 96 -26.99 9.76 2.00
C ASP A 96 -28.18 8.83 2.28
N MET A 97 -28.21 7.65 1.67
CA MET A 97 -29.27 6.64 1.82
C MET A 97 -28.76 5.38 2.54
N CYS A 98 -27.92 5.54 3.56
CA CYS A 98 -27.44 4.42 4.38
C CYS A 98 -28.62 3.77 5.14
N PRO A 99 -28.83 2.44 5.02
CA PRO A 99 -29.84 1.73 5.80
C PRO A 99 -29.65 1.99 7.31
N ALA A 100 -30.75 2.18 8.04
CA ALA A 100 -30.72 2.47 9.47
C ALA A 100 -29.90 1.44 10.28
N THR A 101 -29.90 0.18 9.85
CA THR A 101 -29.14 -0.93 10.45
C THR A 101 -27.63 -0.83 10.24
N LEU A 102 -27.16 -0.06 9.26
CA LEU A 102 -25.75 0.13 8.93
C LEU A 102 -25.22 1.49 9.38
N THR A 103 -26.11 2.43 9.75
CA THR A 103 -25.73 3.80 10.10
C THR A 103 -24.72 3.84 11.25
N ASN A 104 -24.87 3.02 12.28
CA ASN A 104 -23.96 3.00 13.42
C ASN A 104 -22.56 2.50 13.08
N ILE A 105 -22.43 1.50 12.19
CA ILE A 105 -21.13 0.93 11.81
C ILE A 105 -20.42 1.72 10.70
N CYS A 106 -21.19 2.45 9.88
CA CYS A 106 -20.67 3.26 8.79
C CYS A 106 -20.44 4.73 9.19
N THR A 107 -20.82 5.15 10.40
CA THR A 107 -20.60 6.52 10.89
C THR A 107 -19.35 6.57 11.76
N GLY A 108 -18.29 7.15 11.19
CA GLY A 108 -17.03 7.41 11.90
C GLY A 108 -16.96 8.80 12.51
N LYS A 109 -15.73 9.34 12.58
CA LYS A 109 -15.44 10.69 13.07
C LYS A 109 -16.15 11.81 12.30
N GLU A 110 -16.58 11.54 11.07
CA GLU A 110 -17.23 12.49 10.17
C GLU A 110 -18.67 12.83 10.62
N GLY A 111 -19.27 12.02 11.51
CA GLY A 111 -20.61 12.27 12.06
C GLY A 111 -21.77 11.96 11.11
N TYR A 112 -21.48 11.39 9.94
CA TYR A 112 -22.45 10.85 9.00
C TYR A 112 -21.95 9.51 8.43
N PRO A 113 -22.86 8.65 7.94
CA PRO A 113 -22.46 7.37 7.37
C PRO A 113 -21.70 7.56 6.06
N THR A 114 -20.62 6.79 5.88
CA THR A 114 -19.74 6.85 4.71
C THR A 114 -19.47 5.45 4.16
N LEU A 115 -19.26 5.35 2.84
CA LEU A 115 -18.75 4.15 2.18
C LEU A 115 -17.23 4.06 2.27
#